data_AF-A0A7V1D3P7-F1
#
_entry.id   AF-A0A7V1D3P7-F1
#
_cell.length_a   1.000
_cell.length_b   1.000
_cell.length_c   1.000
_cell.angle_alpha   90.00
_cell.angle_beta   90.00
_cell.angle_gamma   90.00
#
_symmetry.space_group_name_H-M   'P 1'
#
loop_
_entity.id
_entity.type
_entity.pdbx_description
1 polymer ?
#
loop_
_entity_poly.entity_id
_entity_poly.type
_entity_poly.pdbx_seq_one_letter_code
_entity_poly.pdbx_strand_id
1 'polypeptide(L)'
;MAAPGLDAITVTTNPDGGQSYSLSIQVLLLMTMLTFIPALVMMMTSFTRIVIVLSILRQATGLMQAPSGQIIIGLSLFLTFFIMTPVFDKMYVDAIEPYFEEKIDIKQALAKAEKPLRTFMLNQTREPDLDMFLNLSGAEEGVVSTDDIPITVLIPAFVTSEL
;
A
#
# COMPACT_ATOMS: atom_id res chain seq x y z
N MET A 1 45.81 17.17 2.72
CA MET A 1 44.67 16.95 3.66
C MET A 1 43.47 16.60 2.81
N ALA A 2 43.16 15.31 2.65
CA ALA A 2 41.98 14.85 1.92
C ALA A 2 40.84 14.68 2.94
N ALA A 3 39.67 15.25 2.64
CA ALA A 3 38.49 15.19 3.50
C ALA A 3 38.05 13.73 3.72
N PRO A 4 37.52 13.37 4.91
CA PRO A 4 36.99 12.04 5.14
C PRO A 4 35.74 11.87 4.27
N GLY A 5 35.79 10.89 3.36
CA GLY A 5 34.64 10.45 2.59
C GLY A 5 33.58 9.90 3.55
N LEU A 6 32.31 10.20 3.25
CA LEU A 6 31.14 9.85 4.05
C LEU A 6 31.18 8.38 4.56
N ASP A 7 31.29 8.21 5.88
CA ASP A 7 31.17 6.94 6.63
C ASP A 7 29.77 6.28 6.54
N ALA A 8 28.94 6.66 5.55
CA ALA A 8 27.55 6.23 5.47
C ALA A 8 27.39 4.76 5.04
N ILE A 9 28.41 4.15 4.44
CA ILE A 9 28.35 2.78 3.90
C ILE A 9 29.49 1.94 4.49
N THR A 10 29.32 1.50 5.73
CA THR A 10 30.10 0.40 6.30
C THR A 10 29.19 -0.81 6.44
N VAL A 11 29.43 -1.83 5.61
CA VAL A 11 28.83 -3.15 5.77
C VAL A 11 29.77 -3.93 6.70
N THR A 12 29.35 -4.13 7.95
CA THR A 12 30.11 -4.98 8.88
C THR A 12 29.61 -6.42 8.72
N THR A 13 30.48 -7.28 8.18
CA THR A 13 30.22 -8.72 8.12
C THR A 13 30.47 -9.32 9.50
N ASN A 14 29.42 -9.84 10.14
CA ASN A 14 29.53 -10.51 11.43
C ASN A 14 30.22 -11.87 11.27
N PRO A 15 30.84 -12.42 12.33
CA PRO A 15 31.54 -13.71 12.31
C PRO A 15 30.67 -14.90 11.82
N ASP A 16 29.35 -14.75 11.86
CA ASP A 16 28.36 -15.76 11.43
C ASP A 16 27.94 -15.61 9.94
N GLY A 17 28.58 -14.73 9.16
CA GLY A 17 28.24 -14.48 7.75
C GLY A 17 27.02 -13.57 7.53
N GLY A 18 26.45 -12.99 8.60
CA GLY A 18 25.40 -11.98 8.53
C GLY A 18 25.94 -10.60 8.16
N GLN A 19 25.31 -9.92 7.19
CA GLN A 19 25.64 -8.55 6.82
C GLN A 19 24.87 -7.58 7.73
N SER A 20 25.55 -6.91 8.65
CA SER A 20 24.98 -5.81 9.43
C SER A 20 25.16 -4.50 8.64
N TYR A 21 24.05 -3.93 8.18
CA TYR A 21 24.02 -2.60 7.58
C TYR A 21 24.28 -1.53 8.65
N SER A 22 24.96 -0.45 8.29
CA SER A 22 25.11 0.70 9.17
C SER A 22 23.73 1.21 9.61
N LEU A 23 23.61 1.65 10.87
CA LEU A 23 22.38 2.22 11.42
C LEU A 23 21.85 3.36 10.52
N SER A 24 22.75 4.12 9.89
CA SER A 24 22.42 5.17 8.93
C SER A 24 21.68 4.65 7.69
N ILE A 25 22.06 3.51 7.12
CA ILE A 25 21.36 2.89 5.97
C ILE A 25 19.98 2.39 6.39
N GLN A 26 19.86 1.80 7.58
CA GLN A 26 18.56 1.34 8.10
C GLN A 26 17.57 2.50 8.28
N VAL A 27 18.03 3.62 8.86
CA VAL A 27 17.21 4.83 9.02
C VAL A 27 16.84 5.43 7.66
N LEU A 28 17.77 5.46 6.70
CA LEU A 28 17.50 5.93 5.34
C LEU A 28 16.40 5.09 4.67
N LEU A 29 16.49 3.76 4.75
CA LEU A 29 15.48 2.86 4.21
C LEU A 29 14.12 3.04 4.89
N LEU A 30 14.11 3.20 6.22
CA LEU A 30 12.88 3.45 6.98
C LEU A 30 12.23 4.78 6.57
N MET A 31 13.00 5.85 6.45
CA MET A 31 12.49 7.15 6.00
C MET A 31 11.97 7.08 4.57
N THR A 32 12.67 6.35 3.70
CA THR A 32 12.23 6.12 2.32
C THR A 32 10.87 5.41 2.33
N MET A 33 10.73 4.28 3.03
CA MET A 33 9.46 3.56 3.12
C MET A 33 8.35 4.42 3.74
N LEU A 34 8.64 5.22 4.76
CA LEU A 34 7.67 6.10 5.41
C LEU A 34 7.08 7.12 4.43
N THR A 35 7.86 7.63 3.48
CA THR A 35 7.37 8.56 2.44
C THR A 35 6.43 7.93 1.42
N PHE A 36 6.51 6.61 1.22
CA PHE A 36 5.62 5.89 0.28
C PHE A 36 4.27 5.50 0.91
N ILE A 37 4.17 5.46 2.25
CA ILE A 37 2.94 5.06 2.95
C ILE A 37 1.70 5.85 2.48
N PRO A 38 1.72 7.19 2.36
CA PRO A 38 0.55 7.94 1.91
C PRO A 38 0.10 7.52 0.50
N ALA A 39 1.06 7.27 -0.40
CA ALA A 39 0.75 6.84 -1.77
C ALA A 39 0.13 5.43 -1.79
N LEU A 40 0.65 4.50 -0.98
CA LEU A 40 0.08 3.16 -0.84
C LEU A 40 -1.34 3.20 -0.28
N VAL A 41 -1.58 4.02 0.76
CA VAL A 41 -2.93 4.20 1.31
C VAL A 41 -3.87 4.76 0.26
N MET A 42 -3.45 5.72 -0.57
CA MET A 42 -4.31 6.27 -1.62
C MET A 42 -4.62 5.25 -2.73
N MET A 43 -3.65 4.40 -3.10
CA MET A 43 -3.78 3.45 -4.21
C MET A 43 -4.41 2.11 -3.83
N MET A 44 -4.30 1.67 -2.57
CA MET A 44 -4.79 0.36 -2.11
C MET A 44 -6.14 0.44 -1.38
N THR A 45 -6.81 1.59 -1.43
CA THR A 45 -8.08 1.83 -0.72
C THR A 45 -9.10 2.51 -1.63
N SER A 46 -10.30 2.77 -1.11
CA SER A 46 -11.38 3.47 -1.82
C SER A 46 -11.09 4.95 -2.11
N PHE A 47 -9.97 5.50 -1.64
CA PHE A 47 -9.65 6.92 -1.79
C PHE A 47 -9.69 7.40 -3.24
N THR A 48 -9.12 6.62 -4.18
CA THR A 48 -8.98 7.00 -5.58
C THR A 48 -10.33 7.27 -6.26
N ARG A 49 -11.30 6.36 -6.14
CA ARG A 49 -12.65 6.56 -6.71
C ARG A 49 -13.37 7.75 -6.07
N ILE A 50 -13.27 7.90 -4.75
CA ILE A 50 -13.95 9.00 -4.04
C ILE A 50 -13.41 10.36 -4.50
N VAL A 51 -12.08 10.52 -4.54
CA VAL A 51 -11.47 11.81 -4.91
C VAL A 51 -11.77 12.16 -6.38
N ILE A 52 -11.80 11.17 -7.27
CA ILE A 52 -12.13 11.36 -8.69
C ILE A 52 -13.59 11.77 -8.86
N VAL A 53 -14.53 11.03 -8.27
CA VAL A 53 -15.97 11.34 -8.36
C VAL A 53 -16.27 12.73 -7.81
N LEU A 54 -15.71 13.09 -6.65
CA LEU A 54 -15.88 14.43 -6.07
C LEU A 54 -15.23 15.53 -6.95
N SER A 55 -14.09 15.23 -7.58
CA SER A 55 -13.41 16.17 -8.48
C SER A 55 -14.17 16.38 -9.79
N ILE A 56 -14.79 15.33 -10.34
CA ILE A 56 -15.67 15.42 -11.52
C ILE A 56 -16.94 16.18 -11.16
N LEU A 57 -17.55 15.88 -10.00
CA LEU A 57 -18.74 16.58 -9.52
C LEU A 57 -18.48 18.08 -9.35
N ARG A 58 -17.31 18.48 -8.83
CA ARG A 58 -16.91 19.88 -8.75
C ARG A 58 -16.87 20.55 -10.12
N GLN A 59 -16.33 19.87 -11.14
CA GLN A 59 -16.28 20.43 -12.49
C GLN A 59 -17.68 20.53 -13.10
N ALA A 60 -18.52 19.54 -12.85
CA ALA A 60 -19.89 19.48 -13.36
C ALA A 60 -20.81 20.58 -12.81
N THR A 61 -20.56 21.08 -11.59
CA THR A 61 -21.38 22.16 -10.99
C THR A 61 -21.03 23.56 -11.49
N GLY A 62 -20.01 23.71 -12.36
CA GLY A 62 -19.61 25.00 -12.94
C GLY A 62 -18.98 25.97 -11.95
N LEU A 63 -18.71 25.54 -10.71
CA LEU A 63 -18.07 26.35 -9.68
C LEU A 63 -16.55 26.33 -9.88
N MET A 64 -15.96 27.48 -10.23
CA MET A 64 -14.53 27.55 -10.56
C MET A 64 -13.57 27.39 -9.36
N GLN A 65 -14.05 27.55 -8.12
CA GLN A 65 -13.20 27.62 -6.92
C GLN A 65 -13.77 26.93 -5.67
N ALA A 66 -15.06 26.58 -5.65
CA ALA A 66 -15.70 25.95 -4.49
C ALA A 66 -16.24 24.57 -4.87
N PRO A 67 -15.92 23.50 -4.13
CA PRO A 67 -15.00 23.43 -2.98
C PRO A 67 -13.51 23.48 -3.37
N SER A 68 -12.65 23.98 -2.47
CA SER A 68 -11.20 23.96 -2.67
C SER A 68 -10.67 22.53 -2.76
N GLY A 69 -9.57 22.30 -3.49
CA GLY A 69 -8.98 20.96 -3.64
C GLY A 69 -8.64 20.29 -2.31
N GLN A 70 -8.20 21.09 -1.33
CA GLN A 70 -7.91 20.61 0.03
C GLN A 70 -9.16 20.04 0.73
N ILE A 71 -10.33 20.67 0.53
CA ILE A 71 -11.59 20.17 1.10
C ILE A 71 -11.97 18.84 0.45
N ILE A 72 -11.83 18.71 -0.86
CA ILE A 72 -12.13 17.44 -1.57
C ILE A 72 -11.21 16.33 -1.06
N ILE A 73 -9.91 16.59 -0.92
CA ILE A 73 -8.96 15.60 -0.38
C ILE A 73 -9.33 15.21 1.06
N GLY A 74 -9.65 16.19 1.91
CA GLY A 74 -10.06 15.95 3.29
C GLY A 74 -11.33 15.10 3.38
N LEU A 75 -12.37 15.45 2.63
CA LEU A 75 -13.61 14.66 2.54
C LEU A 75 -13.35 13.24 2.03
N SER A 76 -12.48 13.10 1.02
CA SER A 76 -12.12 11.81 0.45
C SER A 76 -11.43 10.92 1.49
N LEU A 77 -10.49 11.47 2.28
CA LEU A 77 -9.83 10.73 3.36
C LEU A 77 -10.82 10.29 4.44
N PHE A 78 -11.71 11.16 4.92
CA PHE A 78 -12.69 10.79 5.94
C PHE A 78 -13.66 9.70 5.46
N LEU A 79 -14.15 9.81 4.23
CA LEU A 79 -15.00 8.77 3.64
C LEU A 79 -14.24 7.47 3.42
N THR A 80 -12.95 7.55 3.04
CA THR A 80 -12.07 6.38 2.92
C THR A 80 -11.95 5.68 4.27
N PHE A 81 -11.62 6.40 5.35
CA PHE A 81 -11.53 5.80 6.68
C PHE A 81 -12.85 5.16 7.10
N PHE A 82 -13.97 5.85 6.87
CA PHE A 82 -15.30 5.31 7.19
C PHE A 82 -15.58 3.99 6.45
N ILE A 83 -15.34 3.94 5.14
CA ILE A 83 -15.56 2.75 4.31
C ILE A 83 -14.57 1.63 4.65
N MET A 84 -13.32 1.97 4.96
CA MET A 84 -12.24 1.02 5.22
C MET A 84 -12.20 0.51 6.67
N THR A 85 -13.02 1.06 7.58
CA THR A 85 -13.15 0.58 8.98
C THR A 85 -13.13 -0.95 9.13
N PRO A 86 -14.00 -1.74 8.44
CA PRO A 86 -14.00 -3.20 8.61
C PRO A 86 -12.72 -3.91 8.12
N VAL A 87 -11.96 -3.29 7.20
CA VAL A 87 -10.67 -3.81 6.73
C VAL A 87 -9.60 -3.52 7.78
N PHE A 88 -9.55 -2.29 8.30
CA PHE A 88 -8.60 -1.91 9.35
C PHE A 88 -8.84 -2.67 10.66
N ASP A 89 -10.09 -2.91 11.03
CA ASP A 89 -10.43 -3.70 12.23
C ASP A 89 -9.90 -5.13 12.11
N LYS A 90 -10.07 -5.77 10.94
CA LYS A 90 -9.51 -7.11 10.69
C LYS A 90 -7.98 -7.11 10.73
N MET A 91 -7.33 -6.12 10.10
CA MET A 91 -5.88 -5.98 10.19
C MET A 91 -5.42 -5.82 11.63
N TYR A 92 -6.16 -5.05 12.43
CA TYR A 92 -5.81 -4.81 13.82
C TYR A 92 -5.86 -6.10 14.64
N VAL A 93 -7.00 -6.82 14.59
CA VAL A 93 -7.22 -8.06 15.35
C VAL A 93 -6.31 -9.21 14.88
N ASP A 94 -6.15 -9.38 13.57
CA ASP A 94 -5.44 -10.55 13.04
C ASP A 94 -3.91 -10.38 13.03
N ALA A 95 -3.42 -9.14 12.92
CA ALA A 95 -2.00 -8.85 12.72
C ALA A 95 -1.39 -7.92 13.79
N ILE A 96 -1.98 -6.74 14.03
CA ILE A 96 -1.35 -5.71 14.86
C ILE A 96 -1.36 -6.11 16.34
N GLU A 97 -2.52 -6.51 16.88
CA GLU A 97 -2.65 -6.92 18.28
C GLU A 97 -1.77 -8.14 18.61
N PRO A 98 -1.79 -9.24 17.84
CA PRO A 98 -0.90 -10.37 18.10
C PRO A 98 0.59 -10.05 17.96
N TYR A 99 0.95 -9.07 17.11
CA TYR A 99 2.34 -8.61 16.97
C TYR A 99 2.80 -7.84 18.22
N PHE A 100 1.96 -6.93 18.75
CA PHE A 100 2.27 -6.22 19.99
C PHE A 100 2.27 -7.12 21.23
N GLU A 101 1.49 -8.20 21.21
CA GLU A 101 1.53 -9.25 22.23
C GLU A 101 2.70 -10.25 22.04
N GLU A 102 3.60 -10.00 21.09
CA GLU A 102 4.76 -10.84 20.76
C GLU A 102 4.39 -12.28 20.36
N LYS A 103 3.14 -12.53 19.95
CA LYS A 103 2.64 -13.85 19.52
C LYS A 103 3.06 -14.19 18.08
N ILE A 104 3.34 -13.19 17.26
CA ILE A 104 3.78 -13.34 15.86
C ILE A 104 4.93 -12.38 15.55
N ASP A 105 5.80 -12.78 14.62
CA ASP A 105 6.87 -11.91 14.11
C ASP A 105 6.31 -10.91 13.06
N ILE A 106 7.07 -9.84 12.79
CA ILE A 106 6.71 -8.78 11.83
C ILE A 106 6.38 -9.34 10.45
N LYS A 107 7.09 -10.38 9.98
CA LYS A 107 6.81 -11.01 8.69
C LYS A 107 5.44 -11.68 8.65
N GLN A 108 5.06 -12.34 9.74
CA GLN A 108 3.76 -12.97 9.88
C GLN A 108 2.65 -11.92 10.03
N ALA A 109 2.92 -10.85 10.78
CA ALA A 109 2.00 -9.72 10.92
C ALA A 109 1.70 -9.09 9.55
N LEU A 110 2.73 -8.81 8.74
CA LEU A 110 2.56 -8.27 7.39
C LEU A 110 1.75 -9.21 6.49
N ALA A 111 2.06 -10.51 6.49
CA ALA A 111 1.33 -11.49 5.69
C ALA A 111 -0.15 -11.61 6.10
N LYS A 112 -0.47 -11.48 7.39
CA LYS A 112 -1.85 -11.47 7.88
C LYS A 112 -2.56 -10.16 7.58
N ALA A 113 -1.88 -9.02 7.73
CA ALA A 113 -2.43 -7.69 7.45
C ALA A 113 -2.72 -7.48 5.96
N GLU A 114 -1.97 -8.14 5.07
CA GLU A 114 -2.19 -8.09 3.63
C GLU A 114 -3.50 -8.76 3.21
N LYS A 115 -3.92 -9.85 3.87
CA LYS A 115 -5.13 -10.61 3.50
C LYS A 115 -6.41 -9.76 3.39
N PRO A 116 -6.83 -9.01 4.43
CA PRO A 116 -8.05 -8.20 4.34
C PRO A 116 -7.95 -7.10 3.28
N LEU A 117 -6.75 -6.52 3.05
CA LEU A 117 -6.53 -5.56 1.96
C LEU A 117 -6.67 -6.23 0.58
N ARG A 118 -6.07 -7.41 0.40
CA ARG A 118 -6.18 -8.21 -0.83
C ARG A 118 -7.64 -8.55 -1.11
N THR A 119 -8.37 -9.05 -0.12
CA THR A 119 -9.80 -9.35 -0.26
C THR A 119 -10.62 -8.11 -0.63
N PHE A 120 -10.35 -6.95 -0.01
CA PHE A 120 -11.01 -5.71 -0.37
C PHE A 120 -10.76 -5.33 -1.83
N MET A 121 -9.50 -5.33 -2.28
CA MET A 121 -9.14 -4.99 -3.66
C MET A 121 -9.76 -5.96 -4.67
N LEU A 122 -9.69 -7.27 -4.42
CA LEU A 122 -10.27 -8.29 -5.30
C LEU A 122 -11.79 -8.09 -5.48
N ASN A 123 -12.50 -7.80 -4.40
CA ASN A 123 -13.95 -7.57 -4.45
C ASN A 123 -14.34 -6.29 -5.23
N GLN A 124 -13.39 -5.39 -5.47
CA GLN A 124 -13.61 -4.12 -6.18
C GLN A 124 -12.97 -4.09 -7.56
N THR A 125 -12.07 -5.04 -7.86
CA THR A 125 -11.39 -5.16 -9.15
C THR A 125 -12.33 -5.83 -10.14
N ARG A 126 -12.43 -5.27 -11.35
CA ARG A 126 -13.25 -5.88 -12.41
C ARG A 126 -12.49 -7.06 -12.99
N GLU A 127 -13.20 -8.17 -13.24
CA GLU A 127 -12.61 -9.38 -13.82
C GLU A 127 -11.80 -9.12 -15.11
N PRO A 128 -12.29 -8.30 -16.08
CA PRO A 128 -11.52 -8.05 -17.31
C PRO A 128 -10.20 -7.31 -17.08
N ASP A 129 -10.17 -6.40 -16.09
CA ASP A 129 -8.96 -5.64 -15.76
C ASP A 129 -7.95 -6.56 -15.06
N LEU A 130 -8.43 -7.42 -14.15
CA LEU A 130 -7.60 -8.42 -13.48
C LEU A 130 -6.99 -9.41 -14.48
N ASP A 131 -7.80 -9.96 -15.39
CA ASP A 131 -7.36 -10.89 -16.44
C ASP A 131 -6.31 -10.22 -17.34
N MET A 132 -6.54 -8.98 -17.74
CA MET A 132 -5.56 -8.25 -18.56
C MET A 132 -4.19 -8.17 -17.88
N PHE A 133 -4.13 -7.80 -16.60
CA PHE A 133 -2.86 -7.69 -15.88
C PHE A 133 -2.22 -9.04 -15.57
N LEU A 134 -3.02 -10.08 -15.30
CA LEU A 134 -2.52 -11.45 -15.17
C LEU A 134 -1.83 -11.91 -16.45
N ASN A 135 -2.48 -11.68 -17.60
CA ASN A 135 -1.93 -12.04 -18.90
C ASN A 135 -0.65 -11.29 -19.24
N LEU A 136 -0.62 -9.98 -18.95
CA LEU A 136 0.58 -9.16 -19.15
C LEU A 136 1.76 -9.57 -18.26
N SER A 137 1.46 -10.09 -17.07
CA SER A 137 2.50 -10.53 -16.13
C SER A 137 3.06 -11.93 -16.44
N GLY A 138 2.39 -12.71 -17.30
CA GLY A 138 2.71 -14.11 -17.56
C GLY A 138 2.46 -15.03 -16.35
N ALA A 139 1.71 -14.58 -15.36
CA ALA A 139 1.44 -15.33 -14.12
C ALA A 139 0.21 -16.25 -14.21
N GLU A 140 -0.46 -16.31 -15.38
CA GLU A 140 -1.71 -17.07 -15.59
C GLU A 140 -1.62 -18.52 -15.12
N GLU A 141 -0.52 -19.20 -15.41
CA GLU A 141 -0.35 -20.64 -15.10
C GLU A 141 -0.16 -20.93 -13.60
N GLY A 142 0.18 -19.91 -12.80
CA GLY A 142 0.48 -20.05 -11.38
C GLY A 142 -0.69 -19.74 -10.44
N VAL A 143 -1.81 -19.24 -10.95
CA VAL A 143 -2.96 -18.80 -10.15
C VAL A 143 -4.01 -19.92 -10.08
N VAL A 144 -4.11 -20.59 -8.93
CA VAL A 144 -5.11 -21.64 -8.68
C VAL A 144 -6.26 -21.12 -7.81
N SER A 145 -5.97 -20.12 -6.97
CA SER A 145 -6.90 -19.43 -6.08
C SER A 145 -6.72 -17.92 -6.17
N THR A 146 -7.72 -17.15 -5.75
CA THR A 146 -7.62 -15.68 -5.65
C THR A 146 -6.51 -15.21 -4.71
N ASP A 147 -6.07 -16.07 -3.79
CA ASP A 147 -4.94 -15.79 -2.89
C ASP A 147 -3.57 -15.90 -3.58
N ASP A 148 -3.48 -16.60 -4.71
CA ASP A 148 -2.23 -16.80 -5.46
C ASP A 148 -1.91 -15.60 -6.37
N ILE A 149 -2.85 -14.68 -6.54
CA ILE A 149 -2.70 -13.50 -7.38
C ILE A 149 -1.60 -12.61 -6.77
N PRO A 150 -0.50 -12.36 -7.51
CA PRO A 150 0.57 -11.51 -7.01
C PRO A 150 0.08 -10.10 -6.71
N ILE A 151 0.49 -9.55 -5.56
CA ILE A 151 0.09 -8.19 -5.16
C ILE A 151 0.55 -7.12 -6.17
N THR A 152 1.64 -7.40 -6.89
CA THR A 152 2.19 -6.58 -7.97
C THR A 152 1.30 -6.54 -9.21
N VAL A 153 0.39 -7.51 -9.38
CA VAL A 153 -0.62 -7.57 -10.44
C VAL A 153 -1.95 -6.99 -9.94
N LEU A 154 -2.34 -7.33 -8.71
CA LEU A 154 -3.61 -6.89 -8.13
C LEU A 154 -3.67 -5.38 -7.95
N ILE A 155 -2.61 -4.74 -7.45
CA ILE A 155 -2.60 -3.27 -7.23
C ILE A 155 -2.87 -2.50 -8.54
N PRO A 156 -2.14 -2.71 -9.65
CA PRO A 156 -2.42 -1.97 -10.87
C PRO A 156 -3.79 -2.30 -11.46
N ALA A 157 -4.25 -3.56 -11.40
CA ALA A 157 -5.59 -3.94 -11.86
C ALA A 157 -6.72 -3.27 -11.05
N PHE A 158 -6.53 -3.18 -9.74
CA PHE A 158 -7.46 -2.47 -8.84
C PHE A 158 -7.49 -0.99 -9.18
N VAL A 159 -6.32 -0.34 -9.29
CA VAL A 159 -6.25 1.09 -9.62
C VAL A 159 -6.94 1.39 -10.95
N THR A 160 -6.74 0.57 -12.00
CA THR A 160 -7.45 0.78 -13.27
C THR A 160 -8.96 0.53 -13.17
N SER A 161 -9.40 -0.39 -12.31
CA SER A 161 -10.83 -0.66 -12.07
C SER A 161 -11.55 0.47 -11.33
N GLU A 162 -10.82 1.21 -10.49
CA GLU A 162 -11.30 2.36 -9.71
C GLU A 162 -11.40 3.65 -10.53
N LEU A 163 -10.76 3.70 -11.71
CA LEU A 163 -10.89 4.78 -12.69
C LEU A 163 -12.16 4.63 -13.54
#